data_AF-A0A2T4VUS8-F1
#
_entry.id   AF-A0A2T4VUS8-F1
#
_cell.length_a   1.000
_cell.length_b   1.000
_cell.length_c   1.000
_cell.angle_alpha   90.00
_cell.angle_beta   90.00
_cell.angle_gamma   90.00
#
_symmetry.space_group_name_H-M   'P 1'
#
loop_
_entity.id
_entity.type
_entity.pdbx_description
1 polymer ?
#
loop_
_entity_poly.entity_id
_entity_poly.type
_entity_poly.pdbx_seq_one_letter_code
_entity_poly.pdbx_strand_id
1 'polypeptide(L)'
;MRREGGPKAERSSRSSTTRLPLGSDCLLEGAPMLNETNERPVAGRVLEMLRTTPPRLREELLLERLREDLGERLGLEPSQIGTRDNLMELGVDSLMAIEFKSRFESELCLRLSSTLLFDHPELESLVGFLLEVAELSPRAPDE
;
A
#
# COMPACT_ATOMS: atom_id res chain seq x y z
N MET A 1 15.88 85.19 -0.09
CA MET A 1 17.25 85.02 0.47
C MET A 1 17.18 84.94 2.00
N ARG A 2 18.12 84.18 2.60
CA ARG A 2 18.38 83.92 4.06
C ARG A 2 17.54 82.73 4.62
N ARG A 3 18.11 81.52 4.76
CA ARG A 3 18.94 80.97 5.88
C ARG A 3 18.10 80.94 7.17
N GLU A 4 17.72 79.78 7.71
CA GLU A 4 18.43 78.87 8.63
C GLU A 4 17.84 77.43 8.44
N GLY A 5 18.38 76.27 8.83
CA GLY A 5 19.47 75.82 9.69
C GLY A 5 19.34 74.28 9.80
N GLY A 6 20.44 73.56 10.05
CA GLY A 6 20.43 72.11 10.39
C GLY A 6 19.79 71.85 11.77
N PRO A 7 19.74 70.59 12.31
CA PRO A 7 20.87 69.64 12.33
C PRO A 7 20.53 68.13 12.21
N LYS A 8 21.62 67.34 12.26
CA LYS A 8 21.77 65.87 12.31
C LYS A 8 21.01 65.16 13.45
N ALA A 9 20.58 63.92 13.17
CA ALA A 9 20.62 62.71 14.02
C ALA A 9 19.80 61.62 13.27
N GLU A 10 20.00 60.31 13.34
CA GLU A 10 20.98 59.43 13.96
C GLU A 10 20.62 58.00 13.49
N ARG A 11 21.65 57.15 13.40
CA ARG A 11 21.71 55.67 13.45
C ARG A 11 20.53 54.77 13.07
N SER A 12 20.97 53.78 12.29
CA SER A 12 20.89 52.33 12.56
C SER A 12 19.70 51.54 12.04
N SER A 13 20.13 50.50 11.31
CA SER A 13 19.57 49.16 11.35
C SER A 13 18.23 48.99 10.66
N ARG A 14 18.27 48.76 9.36
CA ARG A 14 17.32 47.83 8.74
C ARG A 14 18.10 46.68 8.12
N SER A 15 17.85 45.54 8.71
CA SER A 15 18.50 44.26 8.52
C SER A 15 18.44 43.79 7.07
N SER A 16 19.57 43.24 6.67
CA SER A 16 19.82 42.28 5.60
C SER A 16 18.56 41.52 5.16
N THR A 17 18.08 41.80 3.94
CA THR A 17 17.18 40.91 3.22
C THR A 17 17.99 40.30 2.07
N THR A 18 18.48 39.09 2.29
CA THR A 18 19.22 38.29 1.31
C THR A 18 18.28 37.90 0.17
N ARG A 19 18.60 38.35 -1.04
CA ARG A 19 18.04 37.85 -2.31
C ARG A 19 18.67 36.49 -2.62
N LEU A 20 17.85 35.44 -2.73
CA LEU A 20 18.22 34.18 -3.38
C LEU A 20 17.55 34.15 -4.77
N PRO A 21 18.27 33.81 -5.85
CA PRO A 21 17.67 33.57 -7.15
C PRO A 21 17.18 32.12 -7.30
N LEU A 22 16.13 32.03 -8.11
CA LEU A 22 15.43 30.86 -8.61
C LEU A 22 16.39 29.87 -9.31
N GLY A 23 16.24 28.60 -8.97
CA GLY A 23 16.74 27.46 -9.73
C GLY A 23 15.66 26.39 -9.75
N SER A 24 14.74 26.54 -10.69
CA SER A 24 13.74 25.55 -11.07
C SER A 24 14.43 24.37 -11.76
N ASP A 25 14.23 23.15 -11.27
CA ASP A 25 13.65 22.10 -12.11
C ASP A 25 12.95 21.09 -11.22
N CYS A 26 11.64 21.03 -11.43
CA CYS A 26 10.67 20.31 -10.64
C CYS A 26 10.31 19.07 -11.46
N LEU A 27 10.82 17.91 -11.06
CA LEU A 27 10.31 16.64 -11.57
C LEU A 27 10.35 15.58 -10.46
N LEU A 28 9.35 15.63 -9.58
CA LEU A 28 8.74 14.42 -9.05
C LEU A 28 7.28 14.71 -8.68
N GLU A 29 6.45 14.56 -9.70
CA GLU A 29 4.99 14.62 -9.59
C GLU A 29 4.47 13.47 -8.72
N GLY A 30 3.69 13.83 -7.69
CA GLY A 30 2.56 13.01 -7.24
C GLY A 30 2.85 11.83 -6.31
N ALA A 31 3.48 12.06 -5.16
CA ALA A 31 3.23 11.19 -4.01
C ALA A 31 1.86 11.56 -3.41
N PRO A 32 0.88 10.64 -3.30
CA PRO A 32 -0.37 10.95 -2.62
C PRO A 32 -0.06 11.18 -1.13
N MET A 33 -0.40 12.38 -0.67
CA MET A 33 -0.59 12.74 0.73
C MET A 33 -1.64 11.80 1.33
N LEU A 34 -1.21 10.66 1.87
CA LEU A 34 -2.08 9.77 2.63
C LEU A 34 -2.17 10.27 4.07
N ASN A 35 -3.19 11.09 4.27
CA ASN A 35 -4.00 11.28 5.46
C ASN A 35 -3.45 10.72 6.79
N GLU A 36 -2.91 11.60 7.62
CA GLU A 36 -2.84 11.44 9.08
C GLU A 36 -4.26 11.42 9.65
N THR A 37 -4.80 10.24 9.98
CA THR A 37 -5.73 10.01 11.11
C THR A 37 -6.12 8.53 11.17
N ASN A 38 -5.84 7.89 12.32
CA ASN A 38 -6.30 6.56 12.75
C ASN A 38 -5.78 5.39 11.88
N GLU A 39 -5.06 4.37 12.32
CA GLU A 39 -5.01 3.57 13.54
C GLU A 39 -3.63 2.86 13.51
N ARG A 40 -3.07 2.40 14.63
CA ARG A 40 -1.81 1.62 14.59
C ARG A 40 -2.01 0.46 13.59
N PRO A 41 -1.21 0.34 12.52
CA PRO A 41 -1.45 -0.74 11.60
C PRO A 41 -1.15 -2.03 12.36
N VAL A 42 -2.17 -2.90 12.48
CA VAL A 42 -2.01 -4.30 12.87
C VAL A 42 -1.32 -5.09 11.74
N ALA A 43 -0.50 -4.39 10.94
CA ALA A 43 0.18 -4.87 9.77
C ALA A 43 1.13 -5.99 10.19
N GLY A 44 1.03 -7.12 9.50
CA GLY A 44 1.83 -8.29 9.79
C GLY A 44 1.29 -9.20 10.89
N ARG A 45 0.12 -8.93 11.50
CA ARG A 45 -0.50 -9.93 12.41
C ARG A 45 -0.82 -11.22 11.67
N VAL A 46 -1.34 -11.12 10.44
CA VAL A 46 -1.61 -12.29 9.59
C VAL A 46 -0.30 -12.98 9.21
N LEU A 47 0.72 -12.22 8.82
CA LEU A 47 2.05 -12.76 8.55
C LEU A 47 2.62 -13.54 9.76
N GLU A 48 2.51 -13.00 10.97
CA GLU A 48 2.98 -13.63 12.19
C GLU A 48 2.20 -14.92 12.53
N MET A 49 0.87 -14.90 12.33
CA MET A 49 0.05 -16.09 12.46
C MET A 49 0.45 -17.17 11.45
N LEU A 50 0.65 -16.82 10.17
CA LEU A 50 1.09 -17.78 9.16
C LEU A 50 2.49 -18.33 9.48
N ARG A 51 3.41 -17.51 9.98
CA ARG A 51 4.76 -17.94 10.43
C ARG A 51 4.73 -19.02 11.50
N THR A 52 3.85 -18.87 12.49
CA THR A 52 3.70 -19.81 13.61
C THR A 52 2.83 -21.02 13.27
N THR A 53 2.07 -20.96 12.17
CA THR A 53 1.22 -22.04 11.67
C THR A 53 2.04 -23.10 10.90
N PRO A 54 1.69 -24.40 10.99
CA PRO A 54 2.28 -25.45 10.18
C PRO A 54 2.09 -25.20 8.67
N PRO A 55 3.06 -25.52 7.80
CA PRO A 55 3.02 -25.15 6.39
C PRO A 55 1.77 -25.62 5.63
N ARG A 56 1.26 -26.82 5.94
CA ARG A 56 0.03 -27.36 5.34
C ARG A 56 -1.23 -26.57 5.69
N LEU A 57 -1.26 -25.96 6.87
CA LEU A 57 -2.41 -25.17 7.33
C LEU A 57 -2.30 -23.70 6.92
N ARG A 58 -1.11 -23.22 6.53
CA ARG A 58 -0.93 -21.84 6.05
C ARG A 58 -1.72 -21.57 4.79
N GLU A 59 -1.70 -22.53 3.87
CA GLU A 59 -2.44 -22.46 2.61
C GLU A 59 -3.94 -22.40 2.87
N GLU A 60 -4.48 -23.33 3.66
CA GLU A 60 -5.90 -23.37 4.00
C GLU A 60 -6.38 -22.10 4.71
N LEU A 61 -5.61 -21.61 5.69
CA LEU A 61 -5.93 -20.35 6.39
C LEU A 61 -5.89 -19.14 5.48
N LEU A 62 -4.87 -19.03 4.63
CA LEU A 62 -4.75 -17.90 3.72
C LEU A 62 -5.87 -17.95 2.67
N LEU A 63 -6.18 -19.14 2.17
CA LEU A 63 -7.26 -19.37 1.24
C LEU A 63 -8.61 -18.95 1.82
N GLU A 64 -8.93 -19.40 3.04
CA GLU A 64 -10.14 -18.99 3.75
C GLU A 64 -10.20 -17.47 3.90
N ARG A 65 -9.08 -16.84 4.28
CA ARG A 65 -8.99 -15.38 4.41
C ARG A 65 -9.25 -14.63 3.10
N LEU A 66 -8.74 -15.14 1.97
CA LEU A 66 -9.01 -14.54 0.65
C LEU A 66 -10.47 -14.71 0.26
N ARG A 67 -11.07 -15.88 0.54
CA ARG A 67 -12.50 -16.13 0.27
C ARG A 67 -13.40 -15.22 1.08
N GLU A 68 -13.08 -14.99 2.35
CA GLU A 68 -13.81 -14.05 3.20
C GLU A 68 -13.77 -12.64 2.59
N ASP A 69 -12.59 -12.11 2.27
CA ASP A 69 -12.47 -10.76 1.71
C ASP A 69 -13.20 -10.62 0.37
N LEU A 70 -13.06 -11.62 -0.52
CA LEU A 70 -13.75 -11.60 -1.82
C LEU A 70 -15.26 -11.80 -1.69
N GLY A 71 -15.71 -12.66 -0.78
CA GLY A 71 -17.13 -12.87 -0.49
C GLY A 71 -17.78 -11.58 0.02
N GLU A 72 -17.14 -10.88 0.95
CA GLU A 72 -17.58 -9.57 1.44
C GLU A 72 -17.71 -8.56 0.28
N ARG A 73 -16.74 -8.55 -0.65
CA ARG A 73 -16.70 -7.60 -1.77
C ARG A 73 -17.69 -7.92 -2.90
N LEU A 74 -17.85 -9.19 -3.22
CA LEU A 74 -18.75 -9.66 -4.28
C LEU A 74 -20.20 -9.84 -3.78
N GLY A 75 -20.42 -9.80 -2.46
CA GLY A 75 -21.72 -10.11 -1.86
C GLY A 75 -22.09 -11.59 -1.99
N LEU A 76 -21.08 -12.46 -2.00
CA LEU A 76 -21.21 -13.91 -2.12
C LEU A 76 -20.79 -14.59 -0.82
N GLU A 77 -21.35 -15.76 -0.53
CA GLU A 77 -20.85 -16.58 0.58
C GLU A 77 -19.44 -17.11 0.25
N PRO A 78 -18.48 -17.13 1.19
CA PRO A 78 -17.13 -17.68 0.96
C PRO A 78 -17.14 -19.11 0.43
N SER A 79 -18.14 -19.91 0.81
CA SER A 79 -18.33 -21.28 0.32
C SER A 79 -18.76 -21.38 -1.14
N GLN A 80 -19.27 -20.31 -1.75
CA GLN A 80 -19.61 -20.24 -3.16
C GLN A 80 -18.41 -19.93 -4.05
N ILE A 81 -17.28 -19.48 -3.46
CA ILE A 81 -16.05 -19.16 -4.18
C ILE A 81 -15.17 -20.42 -4.18
N GLY A 82 -15.16 -21.16 -5.29
CA GLY A 82 -14.29 -22.29 -5.52
C GLY A 82 -12.81 -21.90 -5.54
N THR A 83 -11.93 -22.82 -5.16
CA THR A 83 -10.47 -22.56 -5.17
C THR A 83 -9.92 -22.36 -6.58
N ARG A 84 -10.59 -22.94 -7.58
CA ARG A 84 -10.24 -22.90 -9.01
C ARG A 84 -11.20 -22.05 -9.83
N ASP A 85 -12.09 -21.32 -9.17
CA ASP A 85 -12.98 -20.42 -9.88
C ASP A 85 -12.19 -19.22 -10.39
N ASN A 86 -12.53 -18.80 -11.61
CA ASN A 86 -11.94 -17.61 -12.18
C ASN A 86 -12.56 -16.38 -11.53
N LEU A 87 -11.74 -15.62 -10.81
CA LEU A 87 -12.16 -14.42 -10.10
C LEU A 87 -12.78 -13.36 -11.01
N MET A 88 -12.32 -13.26 -12.26
CA MET A 88 -12.87 -12.33 -13.25
C MET A 88 -14.27 -12.76 -13.70
N GLU A 89 -14.53 -14.07 -13.79
CA GLU A 89 -15.87 -14.59 -14.10
C GLU A 89 -16.83 -14.44 -12.93
N LEU A 90 -16.31 -14.45 -11.69
CA LEU A 90 -17.08 -14.16 -10.48
C LEU A 90 -17.44 -12.66 -10.34
N GLY A 91 -16.85 -11.80 -11.17
CA GLY A 91 -17.13 -10.36 -11.19
C GLY A 91 -16.10 -9.50 -10.48
N VAL A 92 -14.90 -10.02 -10.16
CA VAL A 92 -13.78 -9.20 -9.69
C VAL A 92 -13.36 -8.26 -10.81
N ASP A 93 -13.37 -6.96 -10.52
CA ASP A 93 -12.94 -5.90 -11.42
C ASP A 93 -11.61 -5.26 -10.98
N SER A 94 -11.09 -4.34 -11.79
CA SER A 94 -9.80 -3.68 -11.54
C SER A 94 -9.76 -2.86 -10.24
N LEU A 95 -10.87 -2.24 -9.82
CA LEU A 95 -10.91 -1.49 -8.57
C LEU A 95 -10.87 -2.44 -7.39
N MET A 96 -11.69 -3.50 -7.44
CA MET A 96 -11.69 -4.55 -6.43
C MET A 96 -10.29 -5.19 -6.29
N ALA A 97 -9.58 -5.37 -7.41
CA ALA A 97 -8.23 -5.91 -7.39
C ALA A 97 -7.21 -5.02 -6.67
N ILE A 98 -7.30 -3.70 -6.86
CA ILE A 98 -6.42 -2.72 -6.19
C ILE A 98 -6.72 -2.67 -4.70
N GLU A 99 -7.99 -2.70 -4.32
CA GLU A 99 -8.40 -2.67 -2.92
C GLU A 99 -8.04 -3.97 -2.19
N PHE A 100 -8.25 -5.12 -2.82
CA PHE A 100 -7.81 -6.43 -2.34
C PHE A 100 -6.30 -6.41 -2.09
N LYS A 101 -5.53 -5.98 -3.10
CA LYS A 101 -4.08 -5.81 -2.99
C LYS A 101 -3.71 -4.96 -1.77
N SER A 102 -4.29 -3.77 -1.64
CA SER A 102 -3.98 -2.82 -0.55
C SER A 102 -4.20 -3.43 0.83
N ARG A 103 -5.27 -4.21 0.99
CA ARG A 103 -5.57 -4.93 2.24
C ARG A 103 -4.52 -5.99 2.54
N PHE A 104 -4.20 -6.85 1.56
CA PHE A 104 -3.21 -7.93 1.76
C PHE A 104 -1.76 -7.44 1.86
N GLU A 105 -1.39 -6.36 1.18
CA GLU A 105 -0.10 -5.68 1.39
C GLU A 105 0.06 -5.24 2.85
N SER A 106 -1.03 -4.70 3.43
CA SER A 106 -1.06 -4.30 4.85
C SER A 106 -1.05 -5.50 5.79
N GLU A 107 -1.86 -6.53 5.54
CA GLU A 107 -1.94 -7.72 6.39
C GLU A 107 -0.66 -8.57 6.40
N LEU A 108 0.00 -8.69 5.24
CA LEU A 108 1.19 -9.52 5.04
C LEU A 108 2.51 -8.73 5.10
N CYS A 109 2.46 -7.39 5.16
CA CYS A 109 3.66 -6.53 5.06
C CYS A 109 4.47 -6.78 3.77
N LEU A 110 3.80 -7.05 2.65
CA LEU A 110 4.42 -7.34 1.36
C LEU A 110 4.14 -6.23 0.34
N ARG A 111 4.91 -6.24 -0.75
CA ARG A 111 4.63 -5.45 -1.95
C ARG A 111 4.10 -6.38 -3.02
N LEU A 112 2.88 -6.15 -3.46
CA LEU A 112 2.16 -6.98 -4.43
C LEU A 112 1.98 -6.22 -5.74
N SER A 113 1.89 -6.92 -6.88
CA SER A 113 1.56 -6.25 -8.16
C SER A 113 0.07 -5.92 -8.21
N SER A 114 -0.30 -4.78 -8.82
CA SER A 114 -1.72 -4.46 -9.08
C SER A 114 -2.36 -5.39 -10.11
N THR A 115 -1.54 -6.14 -10.85
CA THR A 115 -1.99 -7.14 -11.83
C THR A 115 -2.16 -8.53 -11.22
N LEU A 116 -1.89 -8.73 -9.92
CA LEU A 116 -1.77 -10.09 -9.35
C LEU A 116 -3.01 -10.97 -9.58
N LEU A 117 -4.21 -10.38 -9.50
CA LEU A 117 -5.47 -11.09 -9.72
C LEU A 117 -5.72 -11.42 -11.20
N PHE A 118 -5.07 -10.71 -12.11
CA PHE A 118 -5.09 -10.98 -13.55
C PHE A 118 -4.02 -12.01 -13.94
N ASP A 119 -2.85 -11.97 -13.29
CA ASP A 119 -1.78 -12.96 -13.45
C ASP A 119 -2.17 -14.32 -12.82
N HIS A 120 -2.89 -14.27 -11.69
CA HIS A 120 -3.39 -15.42 -10.94
C HIS A 120 -4.90 -15.31 -10.74
N PRO A 121 -5.71 -15.62 -11.78
CA PRO A 121 -7.16 -15.50 -11.74
C PRO A 121 -7.83 -16.59 -10.90
N GLU A 122 -7.09 -17.63 -10.49
CA GLU A 122 -7.56 -18.70 -9.62
C GLU A 122 -7.09 -18.45 -8.18
N LEU A 123 -7.99 -18.69 -7.22
CA LEU A 123 -7.70 -18.47 -5.80
C LEU A 123 -6.54 -19.34 -5.29
N GLU A 124 -6.48 -20.61 -5.71
CA GLU A 124 -5.41 -21.56 -5.39
C GLU A 124 -4.03 -21.04 -5.85
N SER A 125 -3.96 -20.56 -7.10
CA SER A 125 -2.72 -20.00 -7.67
C SER A 125 -2.28 -18.72 -6.93
N LEU A 126 -3.24 -17.86 -6.59
CA LEU A 126 -3.01 -16.63 -5.85
C LEU A 126 -2.47 -16.91 -4.43
N VAL A 127 -3.04 -17.88 -3.71
CA VAL A 127 -2.55 -18.30 -2.39
C VAL A 127 -1.11 -18.80 -2.48
N GLY A 128 -0.82 -19.66 -3.46
CA GLY A 128 0.53 -20.18 -3.69
C GLY A 128 1.55 -19.06 -3.92
N PHE A 129 1.21 -18.11 -4.78
CA PHE A 129 2.03 -16.92 -5.05
C PHE A 129 2.27 -16.08 -3.78
N LEU A 130 1.22 -15.81 -3.00
CA LEU A 130 1.34 -15.02 -1.76
C LEU A 130 2.24 -15.72 -0.73
N LEU A 131 2.11 -17.04 -0.57
CA LEU A 131 2.97 -17.81 0.33
C LEU A 131 4.43 -17.81 -0.14
N GLU A 132 4.67 -17.87 -1.45
CA GLU A 132 6.01 -17.81 -2.03
C GLU A 132 6.66 -16.45 -1.75
N VAL A 133 5.96 -15.35 -2.05
CA VAL A 133 6.45 -13.99 -1.82
C VAL A 133 6.65 -13.70 -0.32
N ALA A 134 5.84 -14.32 0.55
CA ALA A 134 6.00 -14.23 2.00
C ALA A 134 7.18 -15.06 2.55
N GLU A 135 7.87 -15.85 1.72
CA GLU A 135 8.85 -16.87 2.14
C GLU A 135 8.24 -17.91 3.11
N LEU A 136 6.92 -18.14 3.01
CA LEU A 136 6.14 -19.07 3.84
C LEU A 136 5.68 -20.31 3.11
N SER A 137 5.92 -20.38 1.80
CA SER A 137 5.62 -21.53 0.96
C SER A 137 6.32 -22.78 1.53
N PRO A 138 5.60 -23.92 1.62
CA PRO A 138 6.24 -25.21 1.81
C PRO A 138 6.97 -25.57 0.51
N ARG A 139 8.05 -24.85 0.18
CA ARG A 139 8.85 -25.16 -1.00
C ARG A 139 9.47 -26.54 -0.80
N ALA A 140 8.74 -27.59 -1.21
CA ALA A 140 9.40 -28.68 -1.90
C ALA A 140 9.93 -28.02 -3.19
N PRO A 141 11.26 -28.02 -3.41
CA PRO A 141 11.79 -27.61 -4.69
C PRO A 141 11.23 -28.59 -5.72
N ASP A 142 10.39 -28.12 -6.63
CA ASP A 142 10.20 -28.81 -7.90
C ASP A 142 11.51 -28.62 -8.69
N GLU A 143 11.99 -29.75 -9.21
CA GLU A 143 13.31 -30.08 -9.74
C GLU A 143 13.70 -29.30 -11.01
#